data_AF-A0A9X1X6H7-F1
#
_entry.id   AF-A0A9X1X6H7-F1
#
_cell.length_a   1.000
_cell.length_b   1.000
_cell.length_c   1.000
_cell.angle_alpha   90.00
_cell.angle_beta   90.00
_cell.angle_gamma   90.00
#
_symmetry.space_group_name_H-M   'P 1'
#
loop_
_entity.id
_entity.type
_entity.pdbx_description
1 polymer ?
#
loop_
_entity_poly.entity_id
_entity_poly.type
_entity_poly.pdbx_seq_one_letter_code
_entity_poly.pdbx_strand_id
1 'polypeptide(L)' 'MKTLKFHFCHPVKGMVRLVCLSAPNQSRVMRLSTHYGETAQIPIENLPEGKWKATLSWTNDGRDYFYQKEFEVKSLR' A
#
# COMPACT_ATOMS: atom_id res chain seq x y z
N MET A 1 5.19 5.38 14.54
CA MET A 1 5.24 4.49 13.37
C MET A 1 4.36 5.08 12.27
N LYS A 2 4.87 5.28 11.05
CA LYS A 2 4.07 5.80 9.92
C LYS A 2 3.58 4.63 9.07
N THR A 3 2.26 4.52 8.90
CA THR A 3 1.62 3.44 8.16
C THR A 3 0.51 3.98 7.27
N LEU A 4 0.33 3.37 6.09
CA LEU A 4 -0.92 3.47 5.36
C LEU A 4 -1.90 2.42 5.89
N LYS A 5 -3.12 2.85 6.19
CA LYS A 5 -4.19 1.98 6.67
C LYS A 5 -5.25 1.84 5.58
N PHE A 6 -5.55 0.60 5.22
CA PHE A 6 -6.59 0.27 4.25
C PHE A 6 -7.67 -0.57 4.92
N HIS A 7 -8.93 -0.18 4.72
CA HIS A 7 -10.10 -0.89 5.21
C HIS A 7 -10.77 -1.63 4.04
N PHE A 8 -11.07 -2.90 4.24
CA PHE A 8 -11.73 -3.79 3.30
C PHE A 8 -13.03 -4.31 3.92
N CYS A 9 -14.04 -4.61 3.12
CA CYS A 9 -15.30 -5.18 3.60
C CYS A 9 -15.24 -6.71 3.81
N HIS A 10 -14.09 -7.33 3.59
CA HIS A 10 -13.84 -8.75 3.81
C HIS A 10 -12.33 -8.98 3.99
N PRO A 11 -11.92 -10.14 4.53
CA PRO A 11 -10.53 -10.54 4.55
C PRO A 11 -9.93 -10.59 3.14
N VAL A 12 -8.71 -10.07 2.97
CA VAL A 12 -8.01 -10.07 1.68
C VAL A 12 -6.56 -10.53 1.82
N LYS A 13 -6.08 -11.18 0.76
CA LYS A 13 -4.66 -11.45 0.51
C LYS A 13 -4.30 -10.90 -0.86
N GLY A 14 -3.19 -10.17 -0.94
CA GLY A 14 -2.78 -9.50 -2.16
C GLY A 14 -1.40 -8.88 -2.02
N MET A 15 -1.17 -7.82 -2.79
CA MET A 15 0.07 -7.07 -2.81
C MET A 15 -0.22 -5.57 -2.80
N VAL A 16 0.73 -4.82 -2.26
CA VAL A 16 0.81 -3.37 -2.41
C VAL A 16 2.13 -3.03 -3.08
N ARG A 17 2.07 -2.26 -4.15
CA ARG A 17 3.21 -1.68 -4.84
C ARG A 17 3.24 -0.19 -4.55
N LEU A 18 4.35 0.27 -3.99
CA LEU A 18 4.64 1.67 -3.70
C LEU A 18 5.66 2.15 -4.71
N VAL A 19 5.38 3.22 -5.45
CA VAL A 19 6.29 3.79 -6.46
C VAL A 19 6.52 5.26 -6.14
N CYS A 20 7.78 5.67 -6.04
CA CYS A 20 8.13 7.08 -5.92
C CYS A 20 7.88 7.80 -7.25
N LEU A 21 7.11 8.89 -7.24
CA LEU A 21 6.71 9.59 -8.46
C LEU A 21 7.87 10.37 -9.08
N SER A 22 8.81 10.87 -8.27
CA SER A 22 10.02 11.56 -8.75
C SER A 22 11.14 10.61 -9.17
N ALA A 23 11.12 9.36 -8.67
CA ALA A 23 12.10 8.33 -9.00
C ALA A 23 11.42 6.96 -9.18
N PRO A 24 10.81 6.67 -10.34
CA PRO A 24 10.03 5.44 -10.55
C PRO A 24 10.80 4.14 -10.31
N ASN A 25 12.14 4.16 -10.45
CA ASN A 25 13.02 3.04 -10.14
C ASN A 25 13.06 2.72 -8.63
N GLN A 26 12.71 3.69 -7.78
CA GLN A 26 12.47 3.48 -6.35
C GLN A 26 11.04 2.99 -6.15
N SER A 27 10.89 1.67 -6.14
CA SER A 27 9.63 1.02 -5.83
C SER A 27 9.81 -0.03 -4.74
N ARG A 28 8.74 -0.28 -3.98
CA ARG A 28 8.66 -1.37 -3.02
C ARG A 28 7.39 -2.18 -3.27
N VAL A 29 7.52 -3.50 -3.25
CA VAL A 29 6.39 -4.42 -3.30
C VAL A 29 6.32 -5.15 -1.97
N MET A 30 5.15 -5.15 -1.36
CA MET A 30 4.91 -5.81 -0.08
C MET A 30 3.66 -6.67 -0.16
N ARG A 31 3.64 -7.77 0.59
CA ARG A 31 2.44 -8.58 0.73
C ARG A 31 1.42 -7.82 1.56
N LEU A 32 0.17 -7.87 1.12
CA LEU A 32 -0.99 -7.33 1.82
C LEU A 32 -1.82 -8.50 2.33
N SER A 33 -2.09 -8.53 3.63
CA SER A 33 -2.94 -9.52 4.27
C SER A 33 -3.67 -8.86 5.42
N THR A 34 -5.00 -8.94 5.45
CA THR A 34 -5.80 -8.49 6.60
C THR A 34 -6.02 -9.61 7.63
N HIS A 35 -5.48 -10.81 7.37
CA HIS A 35 -5.66 -12.01 8.20
C HIS A 35 -7.13 -12.30 8.49
N TYR A 36 -7.55 -12.35 9.77
CA TYR A 36 -8.94 -12.54 10.19
C TYR A 36 -9.72 -11.22 10.32
N GLY A 37 -9.07 -10.08 10.07
CA GLY A 37 -9.69 -8.77 10.12
C GLY A 37 -9.92 -8.16 8.74
N GLU A 38 -10.28 -6.89 8.77
CA GLU A 38 -10.65 -6.07 7.61
C GLU A 38 -9.65 -4.94 7.34
N THR A 39 -8.56 -4.87 8.10
CA THR A 39 -7.60 -3.78 8.02
C THR A 39 -6.22 -4.29 7.62
N ALA A 40 -5.62 -3.68 6.60
CA ALA A 40 -4.21 -3.85 6.27
C ALA A 40 -3.42 -2.60 6.70
N GLN A 41 -2.32 -2.82 7.40
CA GLN A 41 -1.37 -1.77 7.76
C GLN A 41 -0.08 -1.97 7.00
N ILE A 42 0.27 -0.96 6.21
CA ILE A 42 1.42 -0.98 5.30
C ILE A 42 2.46 0.01 5.87
N PRO A 43 3.60 -0.47 6.40
CA PRO A 43 4.61 0.42 6.96
C PRO A 43 5.25 1.26 5.86
N ILE A 44 5.34 2.57 6.10
CA ILE A 44 5.93 3.55 5.17
C ILE A 44 7.07 4.35 5.82
N GLU A 45 7.55 3.93 6.98
CA GLU A 45 8.62 4.61 7.73
C GLU A 45 9.95 4.63 7.00
N ASN A 46 10.25 3.59 6.22
CA ASN A 46 11.50 3.45 5.46
C ASN A 46 11.38 3.98 4.02
N LEU A 47 10.34 4.75 3.71
CA LEU A 47 10.22 5.42 2.43
C LEU A 47 10.89 6.80 2.51
N PRO A 48 11.75 7.13 1.53
CA PRO A 48 12.22 8.49 1.34
C PRO A 48 11.06 9.49 1.27
N GLU A 49 11.34 10.72 1.72
CA GLU A 49 10.40 11.82 1.56
C GLU A 49 10.05 12.06 0.09
N GLY A 50 8.83 12.51 -0.16
CA GLY A 50 8.34 12.85 -1.50
C GLY A 50 6.96 12.29 -1.80
N LYS A 51 6.58 12.38 -3.07
CA LYS A 51 5.29 11.90 -3.57
C LYS A 51 5.39 10.45 -4.01
N TRP A 52 4.44 9.65 -3.57
CA TRP A 52 4.37 8.22 -3.80
C TRP A 52 2.99 7.84 -4.34
N LYS A 53 2.94 6.77 -5.12
CA LYS A 53 1.71 6.10 -5.53
C LYS A 53 1.66 4.71 -4.92
N ALA A 54 0.57 4.40 -4.22
CA ALA A 54 0.23 3.07 -3.78
C ALA A 54 -0.73 2.42 -4.77
N THR A 55 -0.38 1.23 -5.26
CA THR A 55 -1.23 0.36 -6.05
C THR A 55 -1.45 -0.93 -5.29
N LEU A 56 -2.68 -1.21 -4.89
CA LEU A 56 -3.09 -2.45 -4.26
C LEU A 56 -3.64 -3.38 -5.34
N SER A 57 -3.31 -4.65 -5.26
CA SER A 57 -3.86 -5.70 -6.11
C SER A 57 -4.19 -6.94 -5.27
N TRP A 58 -5.40 -7.46 -5.41
CA TRP A 58 -5.84 -8.66 -4.70
C TRP A 58 -6.87 -9.44 -5.52
N THR A 59 -7.01 -10.71 -5.22
CA THR A 59 -8.01 -11.59 -5.85
C THR A 59 -9.02 -12.00 -4.78
N ASN A 60 -10.30 -11.91 -5.10
CA ASN A 60 -11.38 -12.42 -4.27
C ASN A 60 -12.45 -13.07 -5.15
N ASP A 61 -12.91 -14.26 -4.78
CA ASP A 61 -13.93 -15.02 -5.52
C ASP A 61 -13.65 -15.15 -7.03
N GLY A 62 -12.39 -15.46 -7.37
CA GLY A 62 -11.93 -15.58 -8.76
C GLY A 62 -11.87 -14.27 -9.55
N ARG A 63 -12.14 -13.13 -8.93
CA ARG A 63 -12.05 -11.79 -9.54
C ARG A 63 -10.83 -11.04 -9.04
N ASP A 64 -10.16 -10.37 -9.96
CA ASP A 64 -9.04 -9.49 -9.66
C ASP A 64 -9.54 -8.07 -9.41
N TYR A 65 -9.00 -7.47 -8.35
CA TYR A 65 -9.30 -6.11 -7.93
C TYR A 65 -8.02 -5.31 -7.83
N PHE A 66 -8.12 -4.02 -8.14
CA PHE A 66 -7.04 -3.07 -7.95
C PHE A 66 -7.55 -1.75 -7.39
N TYR A 67 -6.70 -1.10 -6.59
CA TYR A 67 -6.96 0.22 -6.04
C TYR A 67 -5.68 1.06 -6.14
N GLN A 68 -5.79 2.33 -6.53
CA GLN A 68 -4.66 3.24 -6.65
C GLN A 68 -4.91 4.53 -5.88
N LYS A 69 -3.88 4.99 -5.16
CA LYS A 69 -3.92 6.27 -4.45
C LYS A 69 -2.53 6.88 -4.35
N GLU A 70 -2.46 8.18 -4.61
CA GLU A 70 -1.25 8.98 -4.36
C GLU A 70 -1.22 9.52 -2.93
N PHE A 71 -0.02 9.62 -2.37
CA PHE A 71 0.22 10.15 -1.04
C PHE A 71 1.60 10.81 -0.96
N GLU A 72 1.83 11.60 0.08
CA GLU A 72 3.09 12.29 0.31
C GLU A 72 3.70 11.84 1.64
N VAL A 73 4.96 11.41 1.60
CA VAL A 73 5.75 11.13 2.80
C VAL A 73 6.50 12.41 3.15
N LYS A 74 6.14 13.02 4.27
CA LYS A 74 6.83 14.20 4.83
C LYS A 74 7.67 13.77 6.02
N SER A 75 8.91 14.23 6.15
CA SER A 75 9.58 14.14 7.44
C SER A 75 8.92 15.11 8.42
N LEU A 76 8.78 14.67 9.67
CA LEU A 76 8.39 15.57 10.74
C LEU A 76 9.67 16.35 11.08
N ARG A 77 9.80 17.57 10.56
CA ARG A 77 10.80 18.53 11.03
C ARG A 77 10.49 18.96 12.45
#